data_AF-A0A7K6TG72-F1
#
_entry.id   AF-A0A7K6TG72-F1
#
_cell.length_a   1.000
_cell.length_b   1.000
_cell.length_c   1.000
_cell.angle_alpha   90.00
_cell.angle_beta   90.00
_cell.angle_gamma   90.00
#
_symmetry.space_group_name_H-M   'P 1'
#
loop_
_entity.id
_entity.type
_entity.pdbx_description
1 polymer ?
#
loop_
_entity_poly.entity_id
_entity_poly.type
_entity_poly.pdbx_seq_one_letter_code
_entity_poly.pdbx_strand_id
1 'polypeptide(L)'
;IMDPYIPPEGDARLSSLSKDGLKQKMEKLRQSATSQLAYVPPLELVTMCCSNFAGFYRMSSGEAGICQRACLQYLSNWLCFTCSFNKQKLHSLVTERCYPEMVRGNRYRTIRWSFVESLEPPRVVHIRCDSLVNRGNLYGQVTVRMHTRQILAIYDRFGRLMYGGEQMPKDVLEYVVFERYLVNPYGTWRMHGKIVPEWAPPKGPIVKTVMIPGPTLDPSQEYE
;
A
#
# COMPACT_ATOMS: atom_id res chain seq x y z
N ILE A 1 -3.79 -4.57 -8.50
CA ILE A 1 -3.05 -5.60 -7.73
C ILE A 1 -3.40 -6.93 -8.37
N MET A 2 -2.41 -7.65 -8.89
CA MET A 2 -2.63 -8.91 -9.61
C MET A 2 -2.95 -10.03 -8.63
N ASP A 3 -1.99 -10.37 -7.77
CA ASP A 3 -2.17 -11.27 -6.64
C ASP A 3 -1.99 -10.48 -5.34
N PRO A 4 -3.04 -10.28 -4.53
CA PRO A 4 -2.88 -9.63 -3.24
C PRO A 4 -2.08 -10.56 -2.31
N TYR A 5 -0.98 -10.04 -1.76
CA TYR A 5 -0.30 -10.70 -0.66
C TYR A 5 -1.25 -10.77 0.54
N ILE A 6 -1.41 -11.97 1.11
CA ILE A 6 -2.22 -12.19 2.31
C ILE A 6 -1.29 -12.22 3.51
N PRO A 7 -1.32 -11.19 4.39
CA PRO A 7 -0.50 -11.18 5.59
C PRO A 7 -0.92 -12.28 6.57
N PRO A 8 0.02 -13.05 7.16
CA PRO A 8 -0.32 -14.06 8.15
C PRO A 8 -0.91 -13.42 9.41
N GLU A 9 -1.95 -14.05 9.97
CA GLU A 9 -2.55 -13.61 11.22
C GLU A 9 -1.52 -13.76 12.36
N GLY A 10 -1.25 -12.67 13.07
CA GLY A 10 -0.20 -12.65 14.09
C GLY A 10 1.10 -11.99 13.66
N ASP A 11 1.19 -11.38 12.47
CA ASP A 11 2.31 -10.47 12.18
C ASP A 11 2.35 -9.26 13.14
N ALA A 12 1.25 -8.99 13.87
CA ALA A 12 1.17 -8.04 14.98
C ALA A 12 1.30 -8.67 16.39
N ARG A 13 1.27 -10.00 16.52
CA ARG A 13 1.37 -10.75 17.79
C ARG A 13 2.12 -12.04 17.52
N LEU A 14 3.37 -12.16 18.01
CA LEU A 14 4.18 -13.40 17.98
C LEU A 14 3.30 -14.63 18.24
N SER A 15 2.93 -15.35 17.18
CA SER A 15 1.82 -16.30 17.23
C SER A 15 2.26 -17.69 17.68
N SER A 16 1.63 -18.20 18.73
CA SER A 16 1.57 -19.61 19.12
C SER A 16 0.86 -20.44 18.04
N LEU A 17 1.33 -21.67 17.83
CA LEU A 17 0.95 -22.57 16.74
C LEU A 17 -0.56 -22.93 16.76
N SER A 18 -1.32 -22.44 15.77
CA SER A 18 -2.72 -22.81 15.49
C SER A 18 -2.87 -23.44 14.10
N LYS A 19 -4.00 -24.14 13.84
CA LYS A 19 -4.35 -24.76 12.54
C LYS A 19 -4.34 -23.77 11.38
N ASP A 20 -4.72 -22.51 11.63
CA ASP A 20 -4.68 -21.43 10.64
C ASP A 20 -3.24 -21.04 10.27
N GLY A 21 -2.29 -21.22 11.20
CA GLY A 21 -0.87 -21.02 10.94
C GLY A 21 -0.28 -22.01 9.91
N LEU A 22 -0.87 -23.20 9.73
CA LEU A 22 -0.41 -24.17 8.74
C LEU A 22 -0.85 -23.78 7.32
N LYS A 23 -2.09 -23.29 7.17
CA LYS A 23 -2.59 -22.69 5.91
C LYS A 23 -1.75 -21.48 5.51
N GLN A 24 -1.46 -20.60 6.47
CA GLN A 24 -0.61 -19.42 6.25
C GLN A 24 0.83 -19.80 5.87
N LYS A 25 1.40 -20.86 6.45
CA LYS A 25 2.72 -21.38 6.03
C LYS A 25 2.70 -21.90 4.59
N MET A 26 1.65 -22.63 4.19
CA MET A 26 1.48 -23.10 2.82
C MET A 26 1.34 -21.95 1.84
N GLU A 27 0.54 -20.93 2.16
CA GLU A 27 0.41 -19.72 1.34
C GLU A 27 1.72 -18.94 1.25
N LYS A 28 2.44 -18.79 2.36
CA LYS A 28 3.76 -18.14 2.37
C LYS A 28 4.77 -18.88 1.50
N LEU A 29 4.77 -20.21 1.53
CA LEU A 29 5.63 -21.02 0.65
C LEU A 29 5.25 -20.84 -0.82
N ARG A 30 3.95 -20.85 -1.14
CA ARG A 30 3.46 -20.60 -2.51
C ARG A 30 3.86 -19.20 -2.99
N GLN A 31 3.59 -18.18 -2.19
CA GLN A 31 3.94 -16.80 -2.49
C GLN A 31 5.44 -16.61 -2.65
N SER A 32 6.25 -17.25 -1.78
CA SER A 32 7.71 -17.26 -1.85
C SER A 32 8.20 -17.93 -3.14
N ALA A 33 7.72 -19.13 -3.46
CA ALA A 33 8.09 -19.86 -4.67
C ALA A 33 7.78 -19.04 -5.94
N THR A 34 6.59 -18.45 -6.03
CA THR A 34 6.25 -17.60 -7.17
C THR A 34 7.03 -16.27 -7.17
N SER A 35 7.43 -15.75 -6.00
CA SER A 35 8.30 -14.55 -5.95
C SER A 35 9.74 -14.87 -6.38
N GLN A 36 10.25 -16.07 -6.10
CA GLN A 36 11.54 -16.55 -6.61
C GLN A 36 11.49 -16.74 -8.14
N LEU A 37 10.37 -17.23 -8.68
CA LEU A 37 10.13 -17.26 -10.13
C LEU A 37 9.99 -15.86 -10.73
N ALA A 38 9.50 -14.87 -9.98
CA ALA A 38 9.51 -13.48 -10.43
C ALA A 38 10.91 -12.86 -10.41
N TYR A 39 11.80 -13.35 -9.53
CA TYR A 39 13.22 -13.00 -9.50
C TYR A 39 13.99 -13.63 -10.67
N VAL A 40 13.60 -14.83 -11.08
CA VAL A 40 14.15 -15.57 -12.24
C VAL A 40 13.07 -15.69 -13.32
N PRO A 41 12.82 -14.63 -14.11
CA PRO A 41 11.81 -14.69 -15.16
C PRO A 41 12.10 -15.82 -16.15
N PRO A 42 11.08 -16.44 -16.78
CA PRO A 42 11.27 -17.54 -17.72
C PRO A 42 12.22 -17.12 -18.85
N LEU A 43 13.13 -18.03 -19.22
CA LEU A 43 14.28 -17.82 -20.11
C LEU A 43 13.99 -17.08 -21.44
N GLU A 44 12.75 -17.10 -21.94
CA GLU A 44 12.37 -16.41 -23.18
C GLU A 44 12.13 -14.89 -23.01
N LEU A 45 11.73 -14.42 -21.82
CA LEU A 45 11.57 -12.97 -21.51
C LEU A 45 12.87 -12.31 -21.03
N VAL A 46 13.88 -13.12 -20.71
CA VAL A 46 15.12 -12.72 -20.02
C VAL A 46 16.05 -11.89 -20.90
N THR A 47 16.11 -12.14 -22.21
CA THR A 47 17.23 -11.61 -23.01
C THR A 47 17.13 -10.11 -23.34
N MET A 48 15.96 -9.47 -23.25
CA MET A 48 15.82 -8.02 -23.52
C MET A 48 15.51 -7.16 -22.28
N CYS A 49 14.82 -7.69 -21.26
CA CYS A 49 14.48 -6.92 -20.05
C CYS A 49 15.45 -7.13 -18.87
N CYS A 50 16.18 -8.26 -18.80
CA CYS A 50 17.00 -8.58 -17.63
C CYS A 50 18.25 -7.70 -17.45
N SER A 51 18.75 -7.05 -18.50
CA SER A 51 19.84 -6.08 -18.36
C SER A 51 19.46 -4.91 -17.43
N ASN A 52 18.17 -4.54 -17.39
CA ASN A 52 17.67 -3.46 -16.54
C ASN A 52 17.11 -3.92 -15.19
N PHE A 53 16.51 -5.11 -15.09
CA PHE A 53 15.94 -5.59 -13.82
C PHE A 53 17.00 -6.24 -12.91
N ALA A 54 17.86 -7.12 -13.46
CA ALA A 54 19.01 -7.65 -12.73
C ALA A 54 20.10 -6.57 -12.56
N GLY A 55 20.23 -5.66 -13.53
CA GLY A 55 21.06 -4.46 -13.42
C GLY A 55 20.62 -3.53 -12.29
N PHE A 56 19.31 -3.32 -12.05
CA PHE A 56 18.82 -2.53 -10.91
C PHE A 56 19.04 -3.25 -9.57
N TYR A 57 18.85 -4.57 -9.50
CA TYR A 57 19.18 -5.36 -8.30
C TYR A 57 20.69 -5.35 -7.98
N ARG A 58 21.57 -5.24 -8.99
CA ARG A 58 23.04 -5.18 -8.82
C ARG A 58 23.60 -3.76 -8.65
N MET A 59 23.06 -2.77 -9.36
CA MET A 59 23.58 -1.39 -9.44
C MET A 59 23.02 -0.50 -8.33
N SER A 60 21.95 -0.93 -7.65
CA SER A 60 21.35 -0.16 -6.56
C SER A 60 21.24 -0.97 -5.27
N SER A 61 22.39 -1.13 -4.60
CA SER A 61 22.52 -1.40 -3.16
C SER A 61 21.47 -2.33 -2.52
N GLY A 62 21.25 -3.52 -3.09
CA GLY A 62 20.47 -4.60 -2.48
C GLY A 62 19.00 -4.29 -2.13
N GLU A 63 18.35 -5.21 -1.44
CA GLU A 63 16.95 -5.07 -0.96
C GLU A 63 16.75 -3.80 -0.11
N ALA A 64 17.79 -3.41 0.65
CA ALA A 64 17.78 -2.22 1.50
C ALA A 64 17.62 -0.91 0.71
N GLY A 65 18.28 -0.77 -0.45
CA GLY A 65 18.19 0.42 -1.28
C GLY A 65 16.82 0.61 -1.95
N ILE A 66 16.09 -0.48 -2.22
CA ILE A 66 14.71 -0.44 -2.72
C ILE A 66 13.77 -0.02 -1.60
N CYS A 67 13.91 -0.64 -0.42
CA CYS A 67 13.11 -0.32 0.77
C CYS A 67 13.25 1.14 1.19
N GLN A 68 14.48 1.67 1.20
CA GLN A 68 14.74 3.05 1.60
C GLN A 68 14.14 4.06 0.60
N ARG A 69 14.27 3.80 -0.70
CA ARG A 69 13.62 4.63 -1.74
C ARG A 69 12.10 4.53 -1.71
N ALA A 70 11.55 3.34 -1.47
CA ALA A 70 10.10 3.16 -1.29
C ALA A 70 9.57 3.93 -0.08
N CYS A 71 10.32 3.94 1.03
CA CYS A 71 10.00 4.74 2.21
C CYS A 71 10.05 6.24 1.88
N LEU A 72 11.13 6.73 1.27
CA LEU A 72 11.25 8.13 0.84
C LEU A 72 10.14 8.55 -0.14
N GLN A 73 9.76 7.66 -1.05
CA GLN A 73 8.65 7.86 -1.98
C GLN A 73 7.31 7.97 -1.25
N TYR A 74 7.07 7.11 -0.27
CA TYR A 74 5.89 7.15 0.58
C TYR A 74 5.84 8.47 1.37
N LEU A 75 6.93 8.84 2.05
CA LEU A 75 7.03 10.09 2.81
C LEU A 75 6.80 11.32 1.91
N SER A 76 7.46 11.37 0.75
CA SER A 76 7.34 12.49 -0.19
C SER A 76 5.95 12.59 -0.81
N ASN A 77 5.27 11.46 -1.03
CA ASN A 77 3.88 11.43 -1.48
C ASN A 77 2.95 12.03 -0.42
N TRP A 78 3.03 11.55 0.82
CA TRP A 78 2.22 12.08 1.91
C TRP A 78 2.50 13.56 2.17
N LEU A 79 3.77 13.98 2.17
CA LEU A 79 4.15 15.38 2.32
C LEU A 79 3.60 16.26 1.18
N CYS A 80 3.64 15.77 -0.06
CA CYS A 80 3.07 16.48 -1.21
C CYS A 80 1.55 16.62 -1.09
N PHE A 81 0.91 15.58 -0.56
CA PHE A 81 -0.54 15.51 -0.38
C PHE A 81 -1.02 16.45 0.75
N THR A 82 -0.27 16.56 1.85
CA THR A 82 -0.67 17.33 3.04
C THR A 82 -0.23 18.79 3.02
N CYS A 83 0.96 19.12 2.49
CA CYS A 83 1.51 20.47 2.60
C CYS A 83 1.15 21.42 1.44
N SER A 84 0.92 20.91 0.23
CA SER A 84 0.82 21.78 -0.96
C SER A 84 -0.20 21.36 -2.02
N PHE A 85 -0.87 20.21 -1.85
CA PHE A 85 -1.77 19.60 -2.84
C PHE A 85 -1.27 19.76 -4.29
N ASN A 86 0.04 19.54 -4.51
CA ASN A 86 0.63 19.70 -5.83
C ASN A 86 0.24 18.51 -6.70
N LYS A 87 -0.80 18.70 -7.52
CA LYS A 87 -1.37 17.65 -8.39
C LYS A 87 -0.34 17.04 -9.34
N GLN A 88 0.54 17.86 -9.92
CA GLN A 88 1.52 17.40 -10.92
C GLN A 88 2.53 16.44 -10.30
N LYS A 89 3.07 16.81 -9.14
CA LYS A 89 3.99 15.94 -8.40
C LYS A 89 3.28 14.69 -7.91
N LEU A 90 2.01 14.79 -7.49
CA LEU A 90 1.25 13.61 -7.06
C LEU A 90 1.06 12.58 -8.19
N HIS A 91 0.80 13.01 -9.43
CA HIS A 91 0.69 12.13 -10.60
C HIS A 91 2.01 11.44 -10.99
N SER A 92 3.16 12.01 -10.64
CA SER A 92 4.45 11.35 -10.89
C SER A 92 4.79 10.28 -9.84
N LEU A 93 4.25 10.40 -8.61
CA LEU A 93 4.52 9.49 -7.50
C LEU A 93 3.49 8.36 -7.37
N VAL A 94 2.26 8.59 -7.82
CA VAL A 94 1.10 7.70 -7.64
C VAL A 94 0.57 7.26 -9.00
N THR A 95 0.07 6.02 -9.07
CA THR A 95 -0.59 5.50 -10.27
C THR A 95 -1.98 6.12 -10.45
N GLU A 96 -2.49 6.06 -11.68
CA GLU A 96 -3.83 6.57 -12.03
C GLU A 96 -4.96 5.86 -11.27
N ARG A 97 -4.74 4.61 -10.84
CA ARG A 97 -5.68 3.85 -10.01
C ARG A 97 -5.74 4.37 -8.57
N CYS A 98 -4.59 4.61 -7.95
CA CYS A 98 -4.50 5.01 -6.54
C CYS A 98 -4.82 6.50 -6.32
N TYR A 99 -4.56 7.34 -7.32
CA TYR A 99 -4.85 8.78 -7.28
C TYR A 99 -6.30 9.13 -6.86
N PRO A 100 -7.36 8.60 -7.52
CA PRO A 100 -8.75 8.92 -7.15
C PRO A 100 -9.09 8.44 -5.73
N GLU A 101 -8.55 7.31 -5.27
CA GLU A 101 -8.79 6.80 -3.91
C GLU A 101 -8.23 7.76 -2.86
N MET A 102 -7.05 8.33 -3.09
CA MET A 102 -6.44 9.31 -2.19
C MET A 102 -7.15 10.67 -2.22
N VAL A 103 -7.59 11.12 -3.40
CA VAL A 103 -8.10 12.50 -3.59
C VAL A 103 -9.62 12.62 -3.36
N ARG A 104 -10.43 11.64 -3.79
CA ARG A 104 -11.90 11.77 -3.84
C ARG A 104 -12.52 12.07 -2.47
N GLY A 105 -12.04 11.43 -1.41
CA GLY A 105 -12.55 11.64 -0.03
C GLY A 105 -12.07 12.92 0.65
N ASN A 106 -11.07 13.60 0.07
CA ASN A 106 -10.26 14.60 0.77
C ASN A 106 -10.29 16.00 0.14
N ARG A 107 -11.03 16.21 -0.97
CA ARG A 107 -11.03 17.49 -1.72
C ARG A 107 -11.35 18.74 -0.89
N TYR A 108 -12.16 18.58 0.16
CA TYR A 108 -12.61 19.69 1.01
C TYR A 108 -12.16 19.52 2.47
N ARG A 109 -11.05 18.81 2.69
CA ARG A 109 -10.51 18.55 4.02
C ARG A 109 -9.05 18.95 4.06
N THR A 110 -8.62 19.51 5.17
CA THR A 110 -7.21 19.80 5.41
C THR A 110 -6.61 18.63 6.18
N ILE A 111 -5.56 18.02 5.64
CA ILE A 111 -4.93 16.85 6.25
C ILE A 111 -3.54 17.28 6.71
N ARG A 112 -3.29 17.15 8.00
CA ARG A 112 -1.95 17.24 8.58
C ARG A 112 -1.48 15.84 8.90
N TRP A 113 -0.39 15.46 8.26
CA TRP A 113 0.27 14.20 8.50
C TRP A 113 1.74 14.47 8.74
N SER A 114 2.30 13.81 9.73
CA SER A 114 3.74 13.82 9.99
C SER A 114 4.24 12.42 10.28
N PHE A 115 5.44 12.16 9.77
CA PHE A 115 6.20 10.96 10.07
C PHE A 115 7.04 11.21 11.30
N VAL A 116 6.93 10.33 12.31
CA VAL A 116 7.69 10.45 13.56
C VAL A 116 8.93 9.58 13.48
N GLU A 117 8.74 8.27 13.42
CA GLU A 117 9.82 7.29 13.43
C GLU A 117 9.41 5.99 12.72
N SER A 118 10.40 5.23 12.26
CA SER A 118 10.20 3.87 11.77
C SER A 118 10.48 2.91 12.93
N LEU A 119 9.48 2.15 13.37
CA LEU A 119 9.67 1.18 14.46
C LEU A 119 10.47 -0.03 13.96
N GLU A 120 10.11 -0.51 12.76
CA GLU A 120 10.88 -1.53 12.06
C GLU A 120 11.31 -1.02 10.69
N PRO A 121 12.45 -1.49 10.17
CA PRO A 121 12.84 -1.18 8.81
C PRO A 121 11.84 -1.78 7.81
N PRO A 122 11.51 -1.06 6.72
CA PRO A 122 10.61 -1.57 5.70
C PRO A 122 11.21 -2.80 5.02
N ARG A 123 10.37 -3.81 4.76
CA ARG A 123 10.80 -5.08 4.16
C ARG A 123 9.99 -5.39 2.91
N VAL A 124 10.66 -5.82 1.85
CA VAL A 124 9.98 -6.39 0.70
C VAL A 124 9.42 -7.75 1.10
N VAL A 125 8.12 -7.94 0.89
CA VAL A 125 7.43 -9.17 1.26
C VAL A 125 7.11 -10.01 0.04
N HIS A 126 6.69 -9.34 -1.03
CA HIS A 126 6.21 -10.02 -2.21
C HIS A 126 6.58 -9.26 -3.48
N ILE A 127 7.01 -10.00 -4.50
CA ILE A 127 7.31 -9.46 -5.82
C ILE A 127 6.55 -10.29 -6.85
N ARG A 128 5.92 -9.59 -7.79
CA ARG A 128 5.19 -10.16 -8.91
C ARG A 128 5.52 -9.39 -10.17
N CYS A 129 5.75 -10.13 -11.25
CA CYS A 129 5.92 -9.58 -12.58
C CYS A 129 4.93 -10.31 -13.48
N ASP A 130 4.06 -9.57 -14.17
CA ASP A 130 3.06 -10.18 -15.04
C ASP A 130 2.78 -9.32 -16.27
N SER A 131 2.32 -9.95 -17.34
CA SER A 131 1.89 -9.29 -18.57
C SER A 131 0.38 -9.09 -18.54
N LEU A 132 -0.06 -7.83 -18.37
CA LEU A 132 -1.48 -7.48 -18.42
C LEU A 132 -1.93 -7.44 -19.88
N VAL A 133 -2.65 -8.48 -20.30
CA VAL A 133 -3.43 -8.57 -21.54
C VAL A 133 -2.62 -8.69 -22.84
N ASN A 134 -1.57 -7.89 -23.04
CA ASN A 134 -0.67 -7.98 -24.19
C ASN A 134 0.69 -8.55 -23.79
N ARG A 135 1.20 -9.53 -24.54
CA ARG A 135 2.52 -10.18 -24.32
C ARG A 135 3.71 -9.21 -24.36
N GLY A 136 3.51 -7.97 -24.80
CA GLY A 136 4.52 -6.91 -24.82
C GLY A 136 4.52 -6.00 -23.59
N ASN A 137 3.45 -5.99 -22.77
CA ASN A 137 3.30 -5.03 -21.67
C ASN A 137 3.56 -5.70 -20.31
N LEU A 138 4.80 -5.61 -19.84
CA LEU A 138 5.21 -6.18 -18.55
C LEU A 138 5.13 -5.15 -17.42
N TYR A 139 4.44 -5.51 -16.34
CA TYR A 139 4.36 -4.71 -15.12
C TYR A 139 4.97 -5.46 -13.95
N GLY A 140 5.81 -4.77 -13.17
CA GLY A 140 6.37 -5.26 -11.93
C GLY A 140 5.64 -4.64 -10.74
N GLN A 141 5.11 -5.49 -9.86
CA GLN A 141 4.49 -5.11 -8.59
C GLN A 141 5.35 -5.60 -7.42
N VAL A 142 5.57 -4.71 -6.46
CA VAL A 142 6.35 -4.98 -5.25
C VAL A 142 5.55 -4.57 -4.04
N THR A 143 5.32 -5.51 -3.13
CA THR A 143 4.65 -5.27 -1.85
C THR A 143 5.69 -5.11 -0.75
N VAL A 144 5.63 -3.97 -0.06
CA VAL A 144 6.52 -3.60 1.04
C VAL A 144 5.72 -3.51 2.33
N ARG A 145 6.17 -4.21 3.37
CA ARG A 145 5.67 -4.08 4.75
C ARG A 145 6.37 -2.89 5.39
N MET A 146 5.58 -1.96 5.90
CA MET A 146 6.04 -0.78 6.63
C MET A 146 5.43 -0.79 8.03
N HIS A 147 6.26 -0.66 9.06
CA HIS A 147 5.82 -0.51 10.45
C HIS A 147 6.38 0.81 10.98
N THR A 148 5.51 1.81 11.03
CA THR A 148 5.91 3.21 11.25
C THR A 148 5.01 3.87 12.26
N ARG A 149 5.55 4.84 12.98
CA ARG A 149 4.81 5.69 13.88
C ARG A 149 4.49 7.01 13.19
N GLN A 150 3.19 7.30 13.10
CA GLN A 150 2.68 8.42 12.31
C GLN A 150 1.71 9.25 13.15
N ILE A 151 1.64 10.54 12.85
CA ILE A 151 0.64 11.45 13.39
C ILE A 151 -0.27 11.84 12.24
N LEU A 152 -1.58 11.78 12.47
CA LEU A 152 -2.59 12.16 11.50
C LEU A 152 -3.67 12.99 12.18
N ALA A 153 -3.94 14.15 11.61
CA ALA A 153 -5.05 15.02 11.97
C ALA A 153 -5.79 15.46 10.70
N ILE A 154 -7.10 15.19 10.66
CA ILE A 154 -7.96 15.58 9.55
C ILE A 154 -8.93 16.65 10.03
N TYR A 155 -8.94 17.78 9.34
CA TYR A 155 -9.81 18.91 9.61
C TYR A 155 -10.92 19.02 8.56
N ASP A 156 -12.09 19.46 9.00
CA ASP A 156 -13.23 19.82 8.15
C ASP A 156 -12.94 21.09 7.34
N ARG A 157 -13.83 21.45 6.41
CA ARG A 157 -13.83 22.72 5.68
C ARG A 157 -13.73 23.95 6.59
N PHE A 158 -14.31 23.84 7.77
CA PHE A 158 -14.35 24.90 8.78
C PHE A 158 -13.17 24.83 9.77
N GLY A 159 -12.18 23.97 9.54
CA GLY A 159 -11.00 23.85 10.41
C GLY A 159 -11.24 23.10 11.72
N ARG A 160 -12.40 22.47 11.91
CA ARG A 160 -12.69 21.62 13.09
C ARG A 160 -12.04 20.26 12.93
N LEU A 161 -11.47 19.71 14.00
CA LEU A 161 -10.88 18.38 14.01
C LEU A 161 -11.97 17.31 13.81
N MET A 162 -11.84 16.50 12.76
CA MET A 162 -12.77 15.41 12.45
C MET A 162 -12.25 14.05 12.92
N TYR A 163 -10.93 13.85 12.80
CA TYR A 163 -10.30 12.56 13.06
C TYR A 163 -8.84 12.73 13.46
N GLY A 164 -8.40 11.88 14.39
CA GLY A 164 -7.03 11.83 14.87
C GLY A 164 -6.68 12.97 15.82
N GLY A 165 -5.40 13.32 15.89
CA GLY A 165 -4.89 14.37 16.76
C GLY A 165 -3.46 14.73 16.37
N GLU A 166 -3.11 16.01 16.44
CA GLU A 166 -1.82 16.53 15.97
C GLU A 166 -0.65 16.15 16.90
N GLN A 167 -0.93 15.77 18.14
CA GLN A 167 0.08 15.43 19.14
C GLN A 167 0.10 13.94 19.51
N MET A 168 -0.84 13.14 18.97
CA MET A 168 -0.97 11.74 19.36
C MET A 168 -0.40 10.84 18.26
N PRO A 169 0.85 10.37 18.39
CA PRO A 169 1.42 9.42 17.45
C PRO A 169 0.74 8.06 17.59
N LYS A 170 0.48 7.43 16.45
CA LYS A 170 -0.10 6.08 16.36
C LYS A 170 0.84 5.18 15.58
N ASP A 171 0.93 3.94 16.04
CA ASP A 171 1.69 2.90 15.37
C ASP A 171 0.83 2.32 14.25
N VAL A 172 1.39 2.24 13.05
CA VAL A 172 0.67 1.81 11.85
C VAL A 172 1.50 0.77 11.12
N LEU A 173 0.91 -0.41 10.96
CA LEU A 173 1.42 -1.49 10.12
C LEU A 173 0.67 -1.46 8.78
N GLU A 174 1.40 -1.30 7.68
CA GLU A 174 0.83 -1.21 6.33
C GLU A 174 1.60 -2.05 5.33
N TYR A 175 0.88 -2.64 4.38
CA TYR A 175 1.47 -3.32 3.22
C TYR A 175 1.19 -2.45 1.99
N VAL A 176 2.21 -1.72 1.55
CA VAL A 176 2.12 -0.78 0.43
C VAL A 176 2.58 -1.49 -0.84
N VAL A 177 1.77 -1.41 -1.90
CA VAL A 177 2.09 -1.99 -3.20
C VAL A 177 2.57 -0.89 -4.13
N PHE A 178 3.76 -1.08 -4.67
CA PHE A 178 4.33 -0.26 -5.73
C PHE A 178 4.23 -0.98 -7.06
N GLU A 179 4.04 -0.21 -8.13
CA GLU A 179 4.00 -0.71 -9.49
C GLU A 179 4.96 0.09 -10.37
N ARG A 180 5.61 -0.61 -11.29
CA ARG A 180 6.40 -0.03 -12.37
C ARG A 180 6.09 -0.75 -13.68
N TYR A 181 5.96 0.04 -14.74
CA TYR A 181 5.95 -0.48 -16.10
C TYR A 181 7.39 -0.78 -16.54
N LEU A 182 7.70 -2.06 -16.80
CA LEU A 182 9.08 -2.53 -17.00
C LEU A 182 9.59 -2.29 -18.43
N VAL A 183 8.69 -2.26 -19.40
CA VAL A 183 9.02 -2.04 -20.82
C VAL A 183 9.52 -0.62 -21.07
N ASN A 184 9.01 0.36 -20.31
CA ASN A 184 9.47 1.74 -20.42
C ASN A 184 10.78 1.93 -19.63
N PRO A 185 11.89 2.30 -20.29
CA PRO A 185 13.16 2.56 -19.60
C PRO A 185 13.05 3.71 -18.57
N TYR A 186 12.23 4.72 -18.87
CA TYR A 186 12.00 5.89 -18.01
C TYR A 186 10.89 5.67 -16.96
N GLY A 187 10.34 4.46 -16.88
CA GLY A 187 9.32 4.14 -15.87
C GLY A 187 9.85 4.40 -14.46
N THR A 188 9.06 5.04 -13.62
CA THR A 188 9.36 5.20 -12.19
C THR A 188 8.51 4.25 -11.37
N TRP A 189 8.98 3.93 -10.16
CA TRP A 189 8.17 3.20 -9.18
C TRP A 189 7.12 4.13 -8.61
N ARG A 190 5.85 3.74 -8.74
CA ARG A 190 4.70 4.54 -8.28
C ARG A 190 3.84 3.75 -7.32
N MET A 191 3.20 4.43 -6.38
CA MET A 191 2.26 3.78 -5.46
C MET A 191 1.02 3.29 -6.24
N HIS A 192 0.70 2.01 -6.10
CA HIS A 192 -0.45 1.39 -6.77
C HIS A 192 -1.62 1.14 -5.83
N GLY A 193 -1.35 0.79 -4.57
CA GLY A 193 -2.41 0.55 -3.61
C GLY A 193 -1.88 0.15 -2.24
N LYS A 194 -2.81 -0.06 -1.32
CA LYS A 194 -2.55 -0.52 0.03
C LYS A 194 -3.35 -1.78 0.29
N ILE A 195 -2.69 -2.80 0.83
CA ILE A 195 -3.35 -4.02 1.31
C ILE A 195 -3.68 -3.82 2.78
N VAL A 196 -4.94 -4.01 3.15
CA VAL A 196 -5.42 -3.98 4.54
C VAL A 196 -5.80 -5.42 4.89
N PRO A 197 -5.09 -6.08 5.81
CA PRO A 197 -5.47 -7.42 6.23
C PRO A 197 -6.79 -7.38 6.99
N GLU A 198 -7.58 -8.46 6.89
CA GLU A 198 -8.87 -8.58 7.57
C GLU A 198 -8.74 -8.58 9.09
N TRP A 199 -7.65 -9.16 9.61
CA TRP A 199 -7.32 -9.18 11.04
C TRP A 199 -6.77 -7.85 11.57
N ALA A 200 -6.58 -6.83 10.73
CA ALA A 200 -6.12 -5.53 11.19
C ALA A 200 -7.09 -4.96 12.23
N PRO A 201 -6.59 -4.30 13.29
CA PRO A 201 -7.47 -3.63 14.23
C PRO A 201 -8.30 -2.58 13.49
N PRO A 202 -9.58 -2.39 13.88
CA PRO A 202 -10.41 -1.36 13.27
C PRO A 202 -9.76 0.01 13.47
N LYS A 203 -10.00 0.91 12.52
CA LYS A 203 -9.55 2.30 12.63
C LYS A 203 -10.19 2.94 13.86
N GLY A 204 -9.52 3.97 14.39
CA GLY A 204 -10.07 4.73 15.51
C GLY A 204 -11.46 5.28 15.18
N PRO A 205 -12.32 5.48 16.18
CA PRO A 205 -13.61 6.09 15.95
C PRO A 205 -13.44 7.54 15.48
N ILE A 206 -14.44 8.01 14.73
CA ILE A 206 -14.57 9.43 14.39
C ILE A 206 -15.14 10.19 15.59
N VAL A 207 -14.83 11.48 15.69
CA VAL A 207 -15.27 12.31 16.84
C VAL A 207 -16.79 12.54 16.82
N LYS A 208 -17.43 12.50 15.64
CA LYS A 208 -18.86 12.73 15.48
C LYS A 208 -19.68 11.44 15.63
N THR A 209 -20.91 11.57 16.13
CA THR A 209 -21.91 10.50 16.07
C THR A 209 -22.52 10.42 14.67
N VAL A 210 -22.92 9.22 14.26
CA VAL A 210 -23.57 8.96 12.97
C VAL A 210 -24.85 8.19 13.26
N MET A 211 -25.97 8.67 12.73
CA MET A 211 -27.23 7.95 12.71
C MET A 211 -27.33 7.18 11.39
N ILE A 212 -27.62 5.89 11.48
CA ILE A 212 -27.91 5.05 10.33
C ILE A 212 -29.44 4.98 10.23
N PRO A 213 -30.05 5.52 9.17
CA PRO A 213 -31.50 5.47 9.03
C PRO A 213 -31.94 4.01 8.87
N GLY A 214 -33.09 3.67 9.45
CA GLY A 214 -33.73 2.38 9.24
C GLY A 214 -34.17 2.17 7.79
N PRO A 215 -34.67 0.97 7.45
CA PRO A 215 -35.21 0.70 6.13
C PRO A 215 -36.36 1.68 5.83
N THR A 216 -36.39 2.18 4.59
CA THR A 216 -37.53 2.97 4.10
C THR A 216 -38.60 1.98 3.65
N LEU A 217 -39.67 1.90 4.42
CA LEU A 217 -40.81 1.04 4.08
C LEU A 217 -41.70 1.73 3.07
N ASP A 218 -42.16 0.97 2.09
CA ASP A 218 -43.29 1.39 1.27
C ASP A 218 -44.56 1.44 2.14
N PRO A 219 -45.55 2.30 1.84
CA PRO A 219 -46.76 2.45 2.64
C PRO A 219 -47.55 1.14 2.85
N SER A 220 -47.33 0.14 2.01
CA SER A 220 -47.97 -1.18 2.04
C SER A 220 -47.18 -2.25 2.81
N GLN A 221 -45.97 -1.95 3.30
CA GLN A 221 -45.15 -2.88 4.05
C GLN A 221 -45.16 -2.51 5.53
N GLU A 222 -45.39 -3.50 6.38
CA GLU A 222 -45.22 -3.37 7.83
C GLU A 222 -43.74 -3.55 8.20
N TYR A 223 -43.32 -2.93 9.30
CA TYR A 223 -41.96 -3.08 9.83
C TYR A 223 -41.84 -4.43 10.54
N GLU A 224 -41.01 -5.34 10.02
CA GLU A 224 -40.59 -6.57 10.70
C GLU A 224 -39.33 -6.35 11.57
#